data_AF-A0A811PP28-F1
#
_entry.id   AF-A0A811PP28-F1
#
_cell.length_a   1.000
_cell.length_b   1.000
_cell.length_c   1.000
_cell.angle_alpha   90.00
_cell.angle_beta   90.00
_cell.angle_gamma   90.00
#
_symmetry.space_group_name_H-M   'P 1'
#
loop_
_entity.id
_entity.type
_entity.pdbx_description
1 polymer ?
#
loop_
_entity_poly.entity_id
_entity_poly.type
_entity_poly.pdbx_seq_one_letter_code
_entity_poly.pdbx_strand_id
1 'polypeptide(L)'
;MDINTLGLLRIMSFAQRFRRLKLFLHVSTAYVNGNRQGVALEKPFRMGDSIANEILLSSAECSSEHAANGAALHIEAEIKLAFDHTIKSDDQASCTQEMKDLGLKRAKHHGWQDTYVFTKAMGEMVINSMRGEIPVVIIRPSVIESTLRDPFPGWIQGNRCAFEFQLADFAGSSRGAVADDPGWYPEL
;
A
#
# COMPACT_ATOMS: atom_id res chain seq x y z
N MET A 1 3.37 -9.68 1.03
CA MET A 1 1.97 -10.13 1.14
C MET A 1 1.61 -10.56 2.56
N ASP A 2 2.52 -11.21 3.29
CA ASP A 2 2.25 -11.77 4.62
C ASP A 2 1.64 -10.80 5.63
N ILE A 3 2.14 -9.57 5.70
CA ILE A 3 1.65 -8.58 6.67
C ILE A 3 0.37 -7.90 6.16
N ASN A 4 0.45 -7.26 5.00
CA ASN A 4 -0.61 -6.38 4.50
C ASN A 4 -1.83 -7.12 3.90
N THR A 5 -1.72 -8.41 3.59
CA THR A 5 -2.79 -9.18 2.97
C THR A 5 -3.18 -10.37 3.86
N LEU A 6 -2.24 -11.30 4.12
CA LEU A 6 -2.53 -12.47 4.96
C LEU A 6 -2.78 -12.10 6.43
N GLY A 7 -2.06 -11.10 6.94
CA GLY A 7 -2.29 -10.56 8.28
C GLY A 7 -3.71 -10.04 8.46
N LEU A 8 -4.27 -9.41 7.43
CA LEU A 8 -5.66 -8.93 7.46
C LEU A 8 -6.69 -10.04 7.37
N LEU A 9 -6.43 -11.14 6.65
CA LEU A 9 -7.29 -12.33 6.72
C LEU A 9 -7.41 -12.79 8.18
N ARG A 10 -6.27 -12.94 8.87
CA ARG A 10 -6.22 -13.41 10.26
C ARG A 10 -6.88 -12.43 11.23
N ILE A 11 -6.55 -11.14 11.11
CA ILE A 11 -7.10 -10.09 11.98
C ILE A 11 -8.60 -9.95 11.77
N MET A 12 -9.10 -10.02 10.54
CA MET A 12 -10.53 -9.93 10.27
C MET A 12 -11.28 -11.17 10.80
N SER A 13 -10.75 -12.38 10.58
CA SER A 13 -11.30 -13.60 11.21
C SER A 13 -11.32 -13.51 12.74
N PHE A 14 -10.31 -12.88 13.34
CA PHE A 14 -10.30 -12.62 14.77
C PHE A 14 -11.35 -11.58 15.18
N ALA A 15 -11.48 -10.49 14.42
CA ALA A 15 -12.47 -9.43 14.64
C ALA A 15 -13.92 -9.96 14.63
N GLN A 16 -14.22 -10.92 13.76
CA GLN A 16 -15.54 -11.59 13.68
C GLN A 16 -15.92 -12.37 14.95
N ARG A 17 -14.96 -12.71 15.82
CA ARG A 17 -15.24 -13.41 17.09
C ARG A 17 -15.82 -12.48 18.16
N PHE A 18 -15.74 -11.16 17.98
CA PHE A 18 -16.21 -10.19 18.96
C PHE A 18 -17.70 -9.88 18.74
N ARG A 19 -18.55 -10.25 19.71
CA ARG A 19 -20.00 -9.97 19.68
C ARG A 19 -20.35 -8.49 19.86
N ARG A 20 -19.40 -7.65 20.28
CA ARG A 20 -19.61 -6.23 20.61
C ARG A 20 -18.54 -5.31 19.99
N LEU A 21 -17.85 -5.76 18.93
CA LEU A 21 -16.91 -4.89 18.22
C LEU A 21 -17.68 -3.70 17.63
N LYS A 22 -17.29 -2.49 18.02
CA LYS A 22 -17.97 -1.26 17.61
C LYS A 22 -17.47 -0.72 16.28
N LEU A 23 -16.18 -0.87 16.02
CA LEU A 23 -15.52 -0.35 14.84
C LEU A 23 -14.22 -1.12 14.58
N PHE A 24 -13.98 -1.45 13.33
CA PHE A 24 -12.70 -1.91 12.84
C PHE A 24 -12.04 -0.81 12.00
N LEU A 25 -10.93 -0.27 12.50
CA LEU A 25 -10.19 0.79 11.82
C LEU A 25 -8.99 0.20 11.09
N HIS A 26 -8.89 0.42 9.78
CA HIS A 26 -7.75 0.02 8.97
C HIS A 26 -6.99 1.23 8.43
N VAL A 27 -5.67 1.21 8.61
CA VAL A 27 -4.76 2.22 8.03
C VAL A 27 -4.15 1.66 6.74
N SER A 28 -4.59 2.22 5.63
CA SER A 28 -4.09 1.96 4.29
C SER A 28 -3.18 3.11 3.82
N THR A 29 -3.32 3.58 2.58
CA THR A 29 -2.58 4.71 2.03
C THR A 29 -3.33 5.33 0.86
N ALA A 30 -3.20 6.63 0.62
CA ALA A 30 -3.80 7.33 -0.53
C ALA A 30 -3.29 6.76 -1.87
N TYR A 31 -2.08 6.20 -1.87
CA TYR A 31 -1.43 5.66 -3.07
C TYR A 31 -2.08 4.40 -3.62
N VAL A 32 -2.99 3.73 -2.89
CA VAL A 32 -3.78 2.62 -3.44
C VAL A 32 -4.60 3.02 -4.66
N ASN A 33 -4.81 4.33 -4.85
CA ASN A 33 -5.42 4.87 -6.07
C ASN A 33 -4.52 4.81 -7.31
N GLY A 34 -3.26 4.39 -7.16
CA GLY A 34 -2.28 4.25 -8.23
C GLY A 34 -2.13 5.53 -9.05
N ASN A 35 -2.06 5.38 -10.37
CA ASN A 35 -1.80 6.48 -11.30
C ASN A 35 -3.08 7.14 -11.84
N ARG A 36 -4.23 7.00 -11.15
CA ARG A 36 -5.48 7.67 -11.54
C ARG A 36 -5.24 9.19 -11.61
N GLN A 37 -5.67 9.81 -12.70
CA GLN A 37 -5.53 11.24 -12.93
C GLN A 37 -6.79 11.98 -12.43
N GLY A 38 -6.60 13.19 -11.91
CA GLY A 38 -7.69 14.04 -11.44
C GLY A 38 -8.24 13.65 -10.06
N VAL A 39 -9.53 13.90 -9.85
CA VAL A 39 -10.18 13.70 -8.55
C VAL A 39 -10.45 12.21 -8.32
N ALA A 40 -9.70 11.59 -7.41
CA ALA A 40 -9.93 10.22 -6.96
C ALA A 40 -10.91 10.20 -5.79
N LEU A 41 -12.14 9.73 -6.04
CA LEU A 41 -13.14 9.56 -4.97
C LEU A 41 -12.79 8.36 -4.09
N GLU A 42 -13.08 8.47 -2.79
CA GLU A 42 -12.98 7.35 -1.87
C GLU A 42 -14.02 6.28 -2.20
N LYS A 43 -13.57 5.23 -2.88
CA LYS A 43 -14.36 4.03 -3.16
C LYS A 43 -13.72 2.81 -2.48
N PRO A 44 -14.52 1.93 -1.85
CA PRO A 44 -14.01 0.68 -1.30
C PRO A 44 -13.61 -0.26 -2.44
N PHE A 45 -12.46 -0.94 -2.30
CA PHE A 45 -12.07 -1.98 -3.25
C PHE A 45 -12.90 -3.25 -3.04
N ARG A 46 -13.33 -3.85 -4.14
CA ARG A 46 -14.03 -5.14 -4.20
C ARG A 46 -13.06 -6.23 -4.66
N MET A 47 -13.41 -7.48 -4.35
CA MET A 47 -12.66 -8.62 -4.87
C MET A 47 -12.65 -8.60 -6.40
N GLY A 48 -11.46 -8.75 -6.98
CA GLY A 48 -11.26 -8.69 -8.44
C GLY A 48 -10.90 -7.29 -8.97
N ASP A 49 -11.04 -6.23 -8.18
CA ASP A 49 -10.68 -4.89 -8.62
C ASP A 49 -9.19 -4.80 -8.95
N SER A 50 -8.86 -4.23 -10.10
CA SER A 50 -7.51 -3.82 -10.46
C SER A 50 -7.58 -2.51 -11.25
N ILE A 51 -6.55 -1.68 -11.12
CA ILE A 51 -6.48 -0.41 -11.86
C ILE A 51 -6.31 -0.70 -13.36
N ALA A 52 -5.55 -1.74 -13.69
CA ALA A 52 -5.41 -2.20 -15.07
C ALA A 52 -6.76 -2.58 -15.68
N ASN A 53 -7.61 -3.32 -14.96
CA ASN A 53 -8.93 -3.70 -15.44
C ASN A 53 -9.87 -2.49 -15.56
N GLU A 54 -9.85 -1.56 -14.60
CA GLU A 54 -10.62 -0.31 -14.67
C GLU A 54 -10.27 0.50 -15.92
N ILE A 55 -8.98 0.68 -16.20
CA ILE A 55 -8.50 1.39 -17.39
C ILE A 55 -8.95 0.65 -18.65
N LEU A 56 -8.76 -0.67 -18.71
CA LEU A 56 -9.20 -1.49 -19.84
C LEU A 56 -10.70 -1.32 -20.09
N LEU A 57 -11.54 -1.45 -19.05
CA LEU A 57 -12.99 -1.26 -19.16
C LEU A 57 -13.37 0.15 -19.62
N SER A 58 -12.67 1.19 -19.12
CA SER A 58 -12.89 2.56 -19.57
C SER A 58 -12.51 2.80 -21.04
N SER A 59 -11.55 2.03 -21.55
CA SER A 59 -11.13 2.08 -22.96
C SER A 59 -11.93 1.14 -23.88
N ALA A 60 -12.55 0.09 -23.30
CA ALA A 60 -13.23 -1.00 -23.98
C ALA A 60 -14.75 -0.79 -24.08
N GLU A 61 -15.25 0.44 -23.93
CA GLU A 61 -16.56 0.84 -24.49
C GLU A 61 -16.66 0.50 -26.00
N CYS A 62 -15.55 0.13 -26.64
CA CYS A 62 -15.50 -0.66 -27.87
C CYS A 62 -14.85 -2.05 -27.63
N SER A 63 -15.65 -3.13 -27.73
CA SER A 63 -15.30 -4.57 -27.91
C SER A 63 -15.05 -5.51 -26.68
N SER A 64 -16.01 -6.44 -26.51
CA SER A 64 -15.94 -7.83 -26.00
C SER A 64 -15.57 -8.12 -24.52
N GLU A 65 -16.54 -8.69 -23.79
CA GLU A 65 -16.51 -9.11 -22.37
C GLU A 65 -15.41 -10.14 -22.00
N HIS A 66 -14.81 -10.81 -22.98
CA HIS A 66 -13.86 -11.91 -22.72
C HIS A 66 -12.44 -11.42 -22.36
N ALA A 67 -12.05 -10.20 -22.74
CA ALA A 67 -10.75 -9.63 -22.38
C ALA A 67 -10.70 -9.12 -20.92
N ALA A 68 -11.86 -8.75 -20.35
CA ALA A 68 -11.97 -8.18 -19.00
C ALA A 68 -11.61 -9.18 -17.87
N ASN A 69 -11.84 -10.48 -18.08
CA ASN A 69 -11.50 -11.50 -17.08
C ASN A 69 -9.99 -11.73 -16.91
N GLY A 70 -9.17 -11.36 -17.89
CA GLY A 70 -7.71 -11.54 -17.81
C GLY A 70 -6.99 -10.55 -16.89
N ALA A 71 -7.62 -9.40 -16.61
CA ALA A 71 -7.05 -8.33 -15.79
C ALA A 71 -7.63 -8.28 -14.37
N ALA A 72 -8.59 -9.16 -14.05
CA ALA A 72 -9.16 -9.26 -12.71
C ALA A 72 -8.11 -9.76 -11.70
N LEU A 73 -8.07 -9.13 -10.54
CA LEU A 73 -7.11 -9.49 -9.49
C LEU A 73 -7.63 -10.66 -8.65
N HIS A 74 -7.03 -11.84 -8.84
CA HIS A 74 -7.29 -13.01 -8.00
C HIS A 74 -6.28 -13.11 -6.85
N ILE A 75 -6.65 -12.59 -5.68
CA ILE A 75 -5.77 -12.51 -4.49
C ILE A 75 -5.20 -13.88 -4.10
N GLU A 76 -6.01 -14.95 -4.13
CA GLU A 76 -5.56 -16.31 -3.81
C GLU A 76 -4.48 -16.81 -4.79
N ALA A 77 -4.61 -16.48 -6.07
CA ALA A 77 -3.63 -16.85 -7.08
C ALA A 77 -2.30 -16.10 -6.87
N GLU A 78 -2.35 -14.81 -6.50
CA GLU A 78 -1.14 -14.03 -6.17
C GLU A 78 -0.45 -14.56 -4.90
N ILE A 79 -1.24 -14.92 -3.88
CA ILE A 79 -0.73 -15.54 -2.65
C ILE A 79 -0.03 -16.86 -3.00
N LYS A 80 -0.69 -17.73 -3.77
CA LYS A 80 -0.12 -19.02 -4.17
C LYS A 80 1.16 -18.84 -4.97
N LEU A 81 1.16 -17.90 -5.93
CA LEU A 81 2.32 -17.58 -6.75
C LEU A 81 3.51 -17.11 -5.91
N ALA A 82 3.27 -16.31 -4.86
CA ALA A 82 4.32 -15.89 -3.93
C ALA A 82 4.88 -17.07 -3.13
N PHE A 83 4.02 -17.93 -2.58
CA PHE A 83 4.44 -19.09 -1.80
C PHE A 83 5.25 -20.10 -2.64
N ASP A 84 4.78 -20.39 -3.86
CA ASP A 84 5.45 -21.31 -4.78
C ASP A 84 6.86 -20.83 -5.17
N HIS A 85 7.10 -19.51 -5.14
CA HIS A 85 8.40 -18.92 -5.43
C HIS A 85 9.35 -19.01 -4.24
N THR A 86 8.85 -18.81 -3.01
CA THR A 86 9.65 -18.92 -1.78
C THR A 86 10.20 -20.34 -1.56
N ILE A 87 9.48 -21.38 -1.98
CA ILE A 87 9.84 -22.79 -1.74
C ILE A 87 10.96 -23.30 -2.68
N LYS A 88 11.20 -22.64 -3.82
CA LYS A 88 12.04 -23.17 -4.91
C LYS A 88 13.52 -22.80 -4.87
N SER A 89 13.96 -21.98 -3.91
CA SER A 89 15.32 -21.41 -3.91
C SER A 89 16.11 -21.76 -2.65
N ASP A 90 17.25 -22.43 -2.83
CA ASP A 90 18.20 -22.80 -1.76
C ASP A 90 19.17 -21.65 -1.40
N ASP A 91 19.21 -20.57 -2.20
CA ASP A 91 20.00 -19.35 -1.91
C ASP A 91 19.11 -18.20 -1.45
N GLN A 92 19.26 -17.79 -0.19
CA GLN A 92 18.48 -16.73 0.45
C GLN A 92 18.63 -15.36 -0.24
N ALA A 93 19.82 -15.04 -0.76
CA ALA A 93 20.08 -13.73 -1.35
C ALA A 93 19.42 -13.60 -2.73
N SER A 94 19.62 -14.59 -3.62
CA SER A 94 18.94 -14.65 -4.92
C SER A 94 17.42 -14.70 -4.77
N CYS A 95 16.92 -15.53 -3.85
CA CYS A 95 15.49 -15.64 -3.55
C CYS A 95 14.86 -14.30 -3.17
N THR A 96 15.54 -13.51 -2.34
CA THR A 96 15.05 -12.20 -1.89
C THR A 96 14.93 -11.22 -3.06
N GLN A 97 15.89 -11.21 -3.98
CA GLN A 97 15.85 -10.31 -5.14
C GLN A 97 14.78 -10.75 -6.15
N GLU A 98 14.71 -12.05 -6.44
CA GLU A 98 13.68 -12.62 -7.30
C GLU A 98 12.26 -12.32 -6.79
N MET A 99 12.04 -12.43 -5.47
CA MET A 99 10.76 -12.09 -4.84
C MET A 99 10.42 -10.60 -4.98
N LYS A 100 11.42 -9.70 -4.84
CA LYS A 100 11.22 -8.26 -5.06
C LYS A 100 10.83 -7.98 -6.50
N ASP A 101 11.53 -8.58 -7.45
CA ASP A 101 11.28 -8.40 -8.88
C ASP A 101 9.91 -8.96 -9.27
N LEU A 102 9.56 -10.13 -8.74
CA LEU A 102 8.25 -10.74 -8.94
C LEU A 102 7.15 -9.84 -8.39
N GLY A 103 7.28 -9.38 -7.15
CA GLY A 103 6.31 -8.48 -6.52
C GLY A 103 6.10 -7.19 -7.33
N LEU A 104 7.19 -6.59 -7.82
CA LEU A 104 7.13 -5.38 -8.65
C LEU A 104 6.46 -5.65 -10.00
N LYS A 105 6.78 -6.78 -10.65
CA LYS A 105 6.14 -7.21 -11.90
C LYS A 105 4.64 -7.40 -11.71
N ARG A 106 4.21 -8.06 -10.62
CA ARG A 106 2.78 -8.28 -10.32
C ARG A 106 2.05 -6.98 -9.99
N ALA A 107 2.66 -6.09 -9.21
CA ALA A 107 2.09 -4.77 -8.92
C ALA A 107 1.80 -3.98 -10.20
N LYS A 108 2.82 -3.87 -11.08
CA LYS A 108 2.68 -3.16 -12.36
C LYS A 108 1.65 -3.81 -13.27
N HIS A 109 1.60 -5.13 -13.32
CA HIS A 109 0.63 -5.89 -14.13
C HIS A 109 -0.82 -5.53 -13.76
N HIS A 110 -1.12 -5.32 -12.48
CA HIS A 110 -2.45 -4.95 -12.01
C HIS A 110 -2.68 -3.43 -11.89
N GLY A 111 -1.69 -2.61 -12.26
CA GLY A 111 -1.80 -1.16 -12.35
C GLY A 111 -1.34 -0.37 -11.12
N TRP A 112 -0.59 -0.99 -10.20
CA TRP A 112 0.04 -0.31 -9.06
C TRP A 112 1.55 -0.13 -9.27
N GLN A 113 2.09 0.98 -8.78
CA GLN A 113 3.48 1.39 -9.01
C GLN A 113 4.51 0.54 -8.24
N ASP A 114 4.14 0.00 -7.09
CA ASP A 114 5.02 -0.79 -6.23
C ASP A 114 4.26 -1.89 -5.47
N THR A 115 5.05 -2.85 -4.95
CA THR A 115 4.54 -4.01 -4.21
C THR A 115 3.84 -3.63 -2.90
N TYR A 116 4.29 -2.57 -2.22
CA TYR A 116 3.69 -2.16 -0.95
C TYR A 116 2.24 -1.72 -1.17
N VAL A 117 2.03 -0.80 -2.10
CA VAL A 117 0.71 -0.27 -2.43
C VAL A 117 -0.20 -1.35 -3.01
N PHE A 118 0.34 -2.21 -3.87
CA PHE A 118 -0.39 -3.38 -4.36
C PHE A 118 -0.90 -4.26 -3.21
N THR A 119 -0.06 -4.56 -2.22
CA THR A 119 -0.47 -5.38 -1.07
C THR A 119 -1.46 -4.66 -0.14
N LYS A 120 -1.40 -3.34 -0.03
CA LYS A 120 -2.41 -2.54 0.69
C LYS A 120 -3.77 -2.59 0.01
N ALA A 121 -3.83 -2.45 -1.32
CA ALA A 121 -5.06 -2.59 -2.09
C ALA A 121 -5.68 -3.99 -1.92
N MET A 122 -4.89 -5.06 -2.02
CA MET A 122 -5.36 -6.42 -1.73
C MET A 122 -5.88 -6.56 -0.28
N GLY A 123 -5.22 -5.91 0.67
CA GLY A 123 -5.67 -5.88 2.07
C GLY A 123 -7.04 -5.24 2.25
N GLU A 124 -7.29 -4.12 1.57
CA GLU A 124 -8.60 -3.46 1.59
C GLU A 124 -9.71 -4.34 0.98
N MET A 125 -9.41 -5.05 -0.11
CA MET A 125 -10.34 -6.00 -0.74
C MET A 125 -10.71 -7.14 0.22
N VAL A 126 -9.70 -7.70 0.89
CA VAL A 126 -9.88 -8.74 1.92
C VAL A 126 -10.79 -8.25 3.03
N ILE A 127 -10.52 -7.05 3.58
CA ILE A 127 -11.34 -6.44 4.63
C ILE A 127 -12.78 -6.27 4.14
N ASN A 128 -12.97 -5.67 2.95
CA ASN A 128 -14.29 -5.37 2.43
C ASN A 128 -15.11 -6.65 2.12
N SER A 129 -14.44 -7.72 1.70
CA SER A 129 -15.06 -9.02 1.44
C SER A 129 -15.43 -9.75 2.74
N MET A 130 -14.56 -9.72 3.75
CA MET A 130 -14.72 -10.53 4.95
C MET A 130 -15.50 -9.84 6.08
N ARG A 131 -15.60 -8.51 6.10
CA ARG A 131 -16.17 -7.76 7.23
C ARG A 131 -17.57 -8.19 7.66
N GLY A 132 -18.41 -8.69 6.74
CA GLY A 132 -19.83 -8.89 7.01
C GLY A 132 -20.45 -7.61 7.59
N GLU A 133 -21.11 -7.75 8.74
CA GLU A 133 -21.76 -6.63 9.45
C GLU A 133 -20.81 -5.77 10.29
N ILE A 134 -19.51 -6.09 10.36
CA ILE A 134 -18.56 -5.30 11.12
C ILE A 134 -18.47 -3.88 10.51
N PRO A 135 -18.68 -2.82 11.31
CA PRO A 135 -18.43 -1.46 10.87
C PRO A 135 -16.94 -1.28 10.60
N VAL A 136 -16.58 -0.88 9.37
CA VAL A 136 -15.20 -0.69 8.95
C VAL A 136 -14.99 0.75 8.52
N VAL A 137 -13.88 1.35 8.97
CA VAL A 137 -13.35 2.59 8.41
C VAL A 137 -11.96 2.31 7.86
N ILE A 138 -11.71 2.71 6.62
CA ILE A 138 -10.40 2.64 5.98
C ILE A 138 -9.89 4.06 5.86
N ILE A 139 -8.79 4.37 6.55
CA ILE A 139 -8.10 5.66 6.42
C ILE A 139 -6.95 5.48 5.43
N ARG A 140 -6.87 6.37 4.45
CA ARG A 140 -5.85 6.37 3.40
C ARG A 140 -4.95 7.61 3.50
N PRO A 141 -4.00 7.64 4.46
CA PRO A 141 -3.08 8.77 4.59
C PRO A 141 -2.18 8.91 3.35
N SER A 142 -1.80 10.15 3.03
CA SER A 142 -0.75 10.50 2.06
C SER A 142 0.64 10.37 2.68
N VAL A 143 1.65 11.07 2.12
CA VAL A 143 2.95 11.24 2.77
C VAL A 143 2.74 11.76 4.19
N ILE A 144 3.41 11.12 5.14
CA ILE A 144 3.62 11.62 6.49
C ILE A 144 5.09 12.02 6.57
N GLU A 145 5.34 13.28 6.90
CA GLU A 145 6.68 13.86 6.92
C GLU A 145 7.28 13.77 8.32
N SER A 146 7.29 14.89 9.04
CA SER A 146 7.93 15.03 10.34
C SER A 146 6.92 15.03 11.47
N THR A 147 7.45 14.86 12.68
CA THR A 147 6.65 15.02 13.89
C THR A 147 6.29 16.48 14.11
N LEU A 148 5.04 16.73 14.50
CA LEU A 148 4.61 18.06 14.90
C LEU A 148 5.14 18.46 16.28
N ARG A 149 5.32 17.49 17.19
CA ARG A 149 5.68 17.78 18.60
C ARG A 149 6.63 16.78 19.23
N ASP A 150 6.32 15.49 19.24
CA ASP A 150 7.13 14.49 19.93
C ASP A 150 7.88 13.62 18.91
N PRO A 151 9.20 13.43 19.02
CA PRO A 151 10.07 13.86 20.12
C PRO A 151 10.44 15.37 20.09
N PHE A 152 10.44 16.00 18.91
CA PHE A 152 10.50 17.46 18.73
C PHE A 152 9.95 17.82 17.33
N PRO A 153 9.48 19.06 17.08
CA PRO A 153 9.00 19.45 15.76
C PRO A 153 10.06 19.25 14.67
N GLY A 154 9.68 18.69 13.53
CA GLY A 154 10.60 18.46 12.40
C GLY A 154 11.40 17.16 12.47
N TRP A 155 11.30 16.37 13.55
CA TRP A 155 12.03 15.10 13.63
C TRP A 155 11.53 14.06 12.61
N ILE A 156 12.49 13.43 11.93
CA ILE A 156 12.30 12.35 10.96
C ILE A 156 13.31 11.24 11.26
N GLN A 157 12.85 10.00 11.42
CA GLN A 157 13.74 8.86 11.66
C GLN A 157 14.12 8.13 10.38
N GLY A 158 15.37 8.33 9.95
CA GLY A 158 16.02 7.68 8.81
C GLY A 158 15.53 8.19 7.45
N ASN A 159 16.16 7.70 6.38
CA ASN A 159 15.98 8.16 5.00
C ASN A 159 14.72 7.54 4.34
N ARG A 160 13.60 7.49 5.06
CA ARG A 160 12.39 6.78 4.61
C ARG A 160 11.45 7.62 3.75
N CYS A 161 11.62 8.94 3.77
CA CYS A 161 10.91 9.85 2.89
C CYS A 161 11.89 10.34 1.82
N ALA A 162 11.58 10.10 0.55
CA ALA A 162 12.43 10.47 -0.59
C ALA A 162 12.65 11.99 -0.77
N PHE A 163 12.22 12.81 0.20
CA PHE A 163 12.38 14.25 0.28
C PHE A 163 13.80 14.71 0.62
N GLU A 164 14.73 13.81 0.94
CA GLU A 164 16.15 14.17 1.13
C GLU A 164 16.78 14.80 -0.12
N PHE A 165 16.34 14.45 -1.34
CA PHE A 165 16.88 15.06 -2.55
C PHE A 165 16.49 16.54 -2.73
N GLN A 166 15.31 16.96 -2.25
CA GLN A 166 14.92 18.37 -2.31
C GLN A 166 15.54 19.22 -1.20
N LEU A 167 15.83 18.61 -0.05
CA LEU A 167 16.50 19.30 1.07
C LEU A 167 18.02 19.40 0.87
N ALA A 168 18.68 18.39 0.27
CA ALA A 168 20.13 18.40 0.05
C ALA A 168 20.60 19.44 -0.99
N ASP A 169 19.76 19.78 -1.97
CA ASP A 169 20.05 20.84 -2.94
C ASP A 169 19.85 22.25 -2.35
N PHE A 170 19.06 22.38 -1.29
CA PHE A 170 18.83 23.65 -0.59
C PHE A 170 19.81 23.87 0.58
N ALA A 171 20.20 22.79 1.26
CA ALA A 171 21.18 22.77 2.33
C ALA A 171 22.35 21.88 1.88
N GLY A 172 23.34 22.49 1.23
CA GLY A 172 24.48 21.78 0.67
C GLY A 172 25.10 20.77 1.65
N SER A 173 24.95 19.49 1.31
CA SER A 173 25.73 18.34 1.79
C SER A 173 26.12 18.32 3.28
N SER A 174 25.33 17.63 4.10
CA SER A 174 25.86 16.93 5.29
C SER A 174 25.05 15.68 5.62
N ARG A 175 25.78 14.60 5.86
CA ARG A 175 25.30 13.25 6.16
C ARG A 175 24.49 13.24 7.46
N GLY A 176 23.31 12.62 7.41
CA GLY A 176 22.66 11.93 8.53
C GLY A 176 22.31 12.79 9.75
N ALA A 177 21.00 12.99 9.95
CA ALA A 177 20.36 13.88 10.93
C ALA A 177 20.34 15.34 10.49
N VAL A 178 19.29 15.74 9.77
CA VAL A 178 18.94 17.16 9.66
C VAL A 178 18.17 17.53 10.93
N ALA A 179 18.93 17.93 11.95
CA ALA A 179 18.53 18.83 13.02
C ALA A 179 19.82 19.34 13.69
N ASP A 180 20.51 20.26 13.04
CA ASP A 180 21.39 21.18 13.77
C ASP A 180 20.47 22.15 14.53
N ASP A 181 20.38 21.97 15.85
CA ASP A 181 19.84 22.97 16.77
C ASP A 181 20.94 23.99 17.09
N PRO A 182 20.74 25.26 16.75
CA PRO A 182 21.24 26.31 17.62
C PRO A 182 20.18 27.39 17.81
N GLY A 183 19.22 27.15 18.70
CA GLY A 183 18.54 28.20 19.45
C GLY A 183 17.43 28.97 18.71
N TRP A 184 16.19 28.73 19.12
CA TRP A 184 15.30 29.75 19.73
C TRP A 184 15.36 31.18 19.10
N TYR A 185 14.32 31.69 18.41
CA TYR A 185 13.11 32.40 18.91
C TYR A 185 12.42 33.13 17.71
N PRO A 186 11.22 33.73 17.81
CA PRO A 186 10.22 33.76 18.90
C PRO A 186 8.76 33.50 18.44
N GLU A 187 7.87 33.45 19.43
CA GLU A 187 6.40 33.59 19.34
C GLU A 187 5.95 34.65 18.31
N LEU A 188 4.95 34.29 17.51
CA LEU A 188 3.73 35.07 17.18
C LEU A 188 2.64 34.11 16.68
#